data_AF-A0A699SIW3-F1
#
_entry.id   AF-A0A699SIW3-F1
#
_cell.length_a   1.000
_cell.length_b   1.000
_cell.length_c   1.000
_cell.angle_alpha   90.00
_cell.angle_beta   90.00
_cell.angle_gamma   90.00
#
_symmetry.space_group_name_H-M   'P 1'
#
loop_
_entity.id
_entity.type
_entity.pdbx_description
1 polymer ?
#
loop_
_entity_poly.entity_id
_entity_poly.type
_entity_poly.pdbx_seq_one_letter_code
_entity_poly.pdbx_strand_id
1 'polypeptide(L)'
;SGRDNDLEDDRMDTLPSENTSEIPVESKSLVSPSELIPVHIRAIRILIAIAVYYDYEIWQMDVETAFLNGRLYEDIYMEQPEGYVDPKYPNRVCKLQRSIYGLKQASREWNKRFDEEIKKFGFI
;
A
#
# COMPACT_ATOMS: atom_id res chain seq x y z
N SER A 1 40.49 30.41 -13.71
CA SER A 1 40.50 29.78 -15.05
C SER A 1 40.23 28.30 -14.85
N GLY A 2 39.22 27.75 -15.53
CA GLY A 2 38.66 26.39 -15.36
C GLY A 2 37.60 26.39 -14.25
N ARG A 3 36.28 26.51 -14.52
CA ARG A 3 35.34 25.64 -15.25
C ARG A 3 35.32 24.23 -14.65
N ASP A 4 34.43 24.09 -13.68
CA ASP A 4 33.93 22.85 -13.09
C ASP A 4 33.24 21.99 -14.15
N ASN A 5 33.40 20.68 -13.97
CA ASN A 5 32.88 19.63 -14.82
C ASN A 5 31.38 19.42 -14.60
N ASP A 6 30.70 19.19 -15.71
CA ASP A 6 29.32 18.75 -15.80
C ASP A 6 29.14 17.38 -15.11
N LEU A 7 28.28 17.33 -14.09
CA LEU A 7 27.62 16.12 -13.63
C LEU A 7 26.13 16.35 -13.87
N GLU A 8 25.64 15.75 -14.94
CA GLU A 8 24.23 15.63 -15.27
C GLU A 8 23.52 14.91 -14.11
N ASP A 9 22.74 15.66 -13.33
CA ASP A 9 21.79 15.12 -12.36
C ASP A 9 20.57 14.62 -13.15
N ASP A 10 20.30 13.33 -13.00
CA ASP A 10 19.20 12.63 -13.64
C ASP A 10 17.89 13.39 -13.45
N ARG A 11 17.20 13.63 -14.56
CA ARG A 11 15.87 14.23 -14.60
C ARG A 11 14.90 13.39 -13.79
N MET A 12 14.72 13.75 -12.52
CA MET A 12 13.45 13.55 -11.83
C MET A 12 12.46 14.46 -12.55
N ASP A 13 11.60 13.85 -13.37
CA ASP A 13 10.58 14.54 -14.15
C ASP A 13 9.71 15.42 -13.23
N THR A 14 10.10 16.68 -13.13
CA THR A 14 9.35 17.78 -12.53
C THR A 14 8.13 18.07 -13.38
N LEU A 15 6.94 17.83 -12.85
CA LEU A 15 5.74 18.52 -13.32
C LEU A 15 5.57 19.82 -12.52
N PRO A 16 5.40 20.99 -13.18
CA PRO A 16 5.13 22.24 -12.48
C PRO A 16 3.69 22.24 -11.94
N SER A 17 3.55 22.63 -10.68
CA SER A 17 2.27 22.80 -10.00
C SER A 17 1.60 24.12 -10.45
N GLU A 18 0.73 24.05 -11.44
CA GLU A 18 -0.22 25.12 -11.74
C GLU A 18 -1.62 24.55 -11.89
N ASN A 19 -2.39 24.59 -10.79
CA ASN A 19 -3.81 24.97 -10.75
C ASN A 19 -4.42 24.68 -9.37
N THR A 20 -4.60 25.74 -8.59
CA THR A 20 -5.65 25.79 -7.57
C THR A 20 -6.98 25.87 -8.31
N SER A 21 -7.50 24.72 -8.75
CA SER A 21 -8.94 24.55 -8.96
C SER A 21 -9.48 23.83 -7.74
N GLU A 22 -10.37 24.50 -7.01
CA GLU A 22 -11.17 23.94 -5.93
C GLU A 22 -11.56 22.50 -6.26
N ILE A 23 -11.01 21.53 -5.51
CA ILE A 23 -11.51 20.16 -5.56
C ILE A 23 -12.87 20.22 -4.88
N PRO A 24 -13.98 19.91 -5.57
CA PRO A 24 -15.24 19.76 -4.89
C PRO A 24 -15.05 18.64 -3.88
N VAL A 25 -15.33 18.92 -2.60
CA VAL A 25 -15.54 17.88 -1.60
C VAL A 25 -16.82 17.17 -2.00
N GLU A 26 -16.73 16.32 -3.02
CA GLU A 26 -17.74 15.33 -3.31
C GLU A 26 -17.62 14.34 -2.18
N SER A 27 -18.50 14.52 -1.20
CA SER A 27 -18.87 13.51 -0.23
C SER A 27 -19.34 12.28 -1.01
N LYS A 28 -18.39 11.47 -1.47
CA LYS A 28 -18.65 10.11 -1.93
C LYS A 28 -19.23 9.41 -0.72
N SER A 29 -20.55 9.27 -0.79
CA SER A 29 -21.37 8.53 0.14
C SER A 29 -20.61 7.30 0.62
N LEU A 30 -20.54 7.18 1.94
CA LEU A 30 -20.22 5.96 2.68
C LEU A 30 -20.42 4.74 1.79
N VAL A 31 -19.31 4.10 1.40
CA VAL A 31 -19.36 2.76 0.79
C VAL A 31 -20.29 1.94 1.67
N SER A 32 -21.40 1.48 1.10
CA SER A 32 -22.36 0.67 1.82
C SER A 32 -21.60 -0.54 2.38
N PRO A 33 -21.82 -0.94 3.64
CA PRO A 33 -21.08 -2.03 4.29
C PRO A 33 -21.11 -3.39 3.57
N SER A 34 -21.85 -3.50 2.47
CA SER A 34 -22.03 -4.69 1.63
C SER A 34 -20.83 -5.04 0.74
N GLU A 35 -19.83 -4.18 0.56
CA GLU A 35 -18.66 -4.46 -0.31
C GLU A 35 -17.41 -4.93 0.44
N LEU A 36 -17.43 -4.95 1.78
CA LEU A 36 -16.38 -5.61 2.55
C LEU A 36 -16.65 -7.12 2.50
N ILE A 37 -15.95 -7.87 1.67
CA ILE A 37 -16.05 -9.34 1.66
C ILE A 37 -15.72 -9.81 3.08
N PRO A 38 -16.70 -10.27 3.88
CA PRO A 38 -16.43 -10.69 5.23
C PRO A 38 -15.60 -11.96 5.13
N VAL A 39 -14.44 -11.98 5.78
CA VAL A 39 -13.75 -13.25 6.03
C VAL A 39 -14.77 -14.17 6.69
N HIS A 40 -15.17 -15.22 5.98
CA HIS A 40 -16.26 -16.07 6.42
C HIS A 40 -15.74 -16.91 7.58
N ILE A 41 -15.91 -16.45 8.82
CA ILE A 41 -15.42 -17.11 10.04
C ILE A 41 -15.85 -18.59 10.08
N ARG A 42 -16.99 -18.93 9.49
CA ARG A 42 -17.45 -20.31 9.32
C ARG A 42 -16.48 -21.15 8.47
N ALA A 43 -15.93 -20.61 7.38
CA ALA A 43 -14.93 -21.32 6.57
C ALA A 43 -13.65 -21.59 7.35
N ILE A 44 -13.15 -20.62 8.12
CA ILE A 44 -11.98 -20.80 9.00
C ILE A 44 -12.26 -21.88 10.04
N ARG A 45 -13.42 -21.85 10.69
CA ARG A 45 -13.81 -22.88 11.69
C ARG A 45 -13.89 -24.27 11.08
N ILE A 46 -14.43 -24.40 9.87
CA ILE A 46 -14.47 -25.68 9.14
C ILE A 46 -13.05 -26.16 8.84
N LEU A 47 -12.17 -25.29 8.34
CA LEU A 47 -10.76 -25.63 8.07
C LEU A 47 -10.05 -26.14 9.34
N ILE A 48 -10.20 -25.43 10.46
CA ILE A 48 -9.62 -25.84 11.74
C ILE A 48 -10.23 -27.17 12.22
N ALA A 49 -11.55 -27.36 12.08
CA ALA A 49 -12.20 -28.61 12.48
C ALA A 49 -11.68 -29.81 11.67
N ILE A 50 -11.44 -29.63 10.37
CA ILE A 50 -10.82 -30.65 9.51
C ILE A 50 -9.40 -30.94 9.97
N ALA A 51 -8.59 -29.92 10.24
CA ALA A 51 -7.22 -30.10 10.72
C ALA A 51 -7.19 -30.91 12.03
N VAL A 52 -8.05 -30.57 13.00
CA VAL A 52 -8.17 -31.31 14.27
C VAL A 52 -8.64 -32.76 14.04
N TYR A 53 -9.60 -32.98 13.15
CA TYR A 53 -10.11 -34.32 12.85
C TYR A 53 -9.03 -35.25 12.27
N TYR A 54 -8.12 -34.71 11.46
CA TYR A 54 -7.00 -35.45 10.87
C TYR A 54 -5.69 -35.37 11.67
N ASP A 55 -5.72 -34.77 12.86
CA ASP A 55 -4.53 -34.54 13.71
C ASP A 55 -3.39 -33.80 12.98
N TYR A 56 -3.76 -32.80 12.18
CA TYR A 56 -2.81 -31.94 11.47
C TYR A 56 -2.31 -30.80 12.36
N GLU A 57 -1.01 -30.56 12.29
CA GLU A 57 -0.38 -29.41 12.92
C GLU A 57 -0.62 -28.13 12.10
N ILE A 58 -1.08 -27.08 12.77
CA ILE A 58 -1.31 -25.76 12.16
C ILE A 58 -0.15 -24.84 12.51
N TRP A 59 0.55 -24.36 11.47
CA TRP A 59 1.59 -23.36 11.59
C TRP A 59 1.02 -21.97 11.31
N GLN A 60 1.20 -21.04 12.24
CA GLN A 60 0.84 -19.63 12.07
C GLN A 60 2.08 -18.80 11.80
N MET A 61 2.01 -17.91 10.82
CA MET A 61 3.06 -16.94 10.50
C MET A 61 2.48 -15.53 10.66
N ASP A 62 3.24 -14.66 11.33
CA ASP A 62 2.98 -13.23 11.38
C ASP A 62 4.05 -12.50 10.57
N VAL A 63 3.63 -11.57 9.71
CA VAL A 63 4.53 -10.86 8.80
C VAL A 63 4.67 -9.42 9.28
N GLU A 64 5.87 -9.09 9.75
CA GLU A 64 6.19 -7.74 10.16
C GLU A 64 6.04 -6.77 8.97
N THR A 65 5.37 -5.64 9.21
CA THR A 65 5.12 -4.59 8.20
C THR A 65 4.44 -5.07 6.91
N ALA A 66 3.54 -6.05 7.00
CA ALA A 66 2.80 -6.64 5.87
C ALA A 66 2.34 -5.62 4.80
N PHE A 67 1.73 -4.50 5.20
CA PHE A 67 1.25 -3.51 4.22
C PHE A 67 2.37 -2.81 3.46
N LEU A 68 3.55 -2.59 4.05
CA LEU A 68 4.68 -1.98 3.34
C LEU A 68 5.26 -2.88 2.24
N ASN A 69 4.85 -4.14 2.19
CA ASN A 69 5.23 -5.06 1.11
C ASN A 69 4.23 -5.02 -0.07
N GLY A 70 3.04 -4.46 0.12
CA GLY A 70 2.08 -4.25 -0.96
C GLY A 70 2.54 -3.14 -1.91
N ARG A 71 2.48 -3.42 -3.21
CA ARG A 71 2.79 -2.44 -4.26
C ARG A 71 1.55 -1.63 -4.59
N LEU A 72 1.72 -0.33 -4.78
CA LEU A 72 0.65 0.54 -5.25
C LEU A 72 0.74 0.63 -6.78
N TYR A 73 -0.37 0.32 -7.45
CA TYR A 73 -0.53 0.54 -8.90
C TYR A 73 -1.12 1.91 -9.20
N GLU A 74 -1.77 2.51 -8.22
CA GLU A 74 -2.38 3.83 -8.30
C GLU A 74 -1.43 4.88 -7.73
N ASP A 75 -1.43 6.06 -8.34
CA ASP A 75 -0.65 7.20 -7.87
C ASP A 75 -1.35 7.85 -6.67
N ILE A 76 -0.81 7.58 -5.48
CA ILE A 76 -1.33 8.12 -4.23
C ILE A 76 -0.32 9.08 -3.64
N TYR A 77 -0.80 10.26 -3.27
CA TYR A 77 -0.01 11.31 -2.66
C TYR A 77 -0.46 11.52 -1.23
N MET A 78 0.48 11.90 -0.37
CA MET A 78 0.23 12.29 1.01
C MET A 78 0.96 13.57 1.36
N GLU A 79 0.45 14.30 2.34
CA GLU A 79 1.18 15.42 2.93
C GLU A 79 2.51 14.95 3.52
N GLN A 80 3.48 15.87 3.56
CA GLN A 80 4.77 15.58 4.18
C GLN A 80 4.56 15.31 5.69
N PRO A 81 5.09 14.20 6.22
CA PRO A 81 4.92 13.88 7.63
C PRO A 81 5.66 14.90 8.51
N GLU A 82 5.13 15.12 9.70
CA GLU A 82 5.78 15.98 10.70
C GLU A 82 7.23 15.52 10.95
N GLY A 83 8.17 16.47 10.92
CA GLY A 83 9.60 16.19 11.06
C GLY A 83 10.33 15.83 9.76
N TYR A 84 9.63 15.65 8.64
CA TYR A 84 10.20 15.35 7.31
C TYR A 84 9.87 16.41 6.25
N VAL A 85 9.31 17.55 6.66
CA VAL A 85 8.99 18.66 5.75
C VAL A 85 10.29 19.25 5.21
N ASP A 86 10.41 19.31 3.88
CA ASP A 86 11.52 19.96 3.20
C ASP A 86 11.48 21.48 3.42
N PRO A 87 12.49 22.11 4.04
CA PRO A 87 12.52 23.55 4.27
C PRO A 87 12.51 24.38 2.98
N LYS A 88 13.03 23.82 1.88
CA LYS A 88 13.08 24.48 0.57
C LYS A 88 11.74 24.36 -0.17
N TYR A 89 10.99 23.29 0.12
CA TYR A 89 9.73 23.00 -0.55
C TYR A 89 8.64 22.54 0.45
N PRO A 90 8.19 23.44 1.34
CA PRO A 90 7.26 23.08 2.41
C PRO A 90 5.88 22.63 1.90
N ASN A 91 5.48 23.06 0.70
CA ASN A 91 4.17 22.75 0.12
C ASN A 91 4.17 21.52 -0.81
N ARG A 92 5.26 20.73 -0.82
CA ARG A 92 5.28 19.48 -1.59
C ARG A 92 4.48 18.38 -0.91
N VAL A 93 4.09 17.41 -1.71
CA VAL A 93 3.44 16.16 -1.28
C VAL A 93 4.34 14.98 -1.63
N CYS A 94 4.29 13.93 -0.82
CA CYS A 94 5.03 12.70 -1.03
C CYS A 94 4.21 11.73 -1.88
N LYS A 95 4.82 11.14 -2.91
CA LYS A 95 4.21 10.03 -3.66
C LYS A 95 4.49 8.71 -2.95
N LEU A 96 3.44 7.99 -2.58
CA LEU A 96 3.55 6.67 -1.95
C LEU A 96 3.96 5.62 -2.99
N GLN A 97 5.08 4.93 -2.72
CA GLN A 97 5.56 3.82 -3.55
C GLN A 97 5.04 2.45 -3.06
N ARG A 98 4.61 2.38 -1.80
CA ARG A 98 4.16 1.17 -1.10
C ARG A 98 2.90 1.47 -0.32
N SER A 99 2.06 0.46 -0.10
CA SER A 99 0.87 0.64 0.72
C SER A 99 1.27 0.87 2.18
N ILE A 100 0.60 1.83 2.83
CA ILE A 100 0.75 2.12 4.25
C ILE A 100 -0.56 1.84 4.97
N TYR A 101 -0.50 1.78 6.31
CA TYR A 101 -1.70 1.69 7.15
C TYR A 101 -2.66 2.84 6.86
N GLY A 102 -3.97 2.56 6.91
CA GLY A 102 -5.03 3.56 6.67
C GLY A 102 -5.44 3.73 5.21
N LEU A 103 -4.67 3.21 4.24
CA LEU A 103 -5.14 3.12 2.86
C LEU A 103 -6.20 2.04 2.71
N LYS A 104 -7.33 2.37 2.08
CA LYS A 104 -8.44 1.42 1.85
C LYS A 104 -7.99 0.18 1.07
N GLN A 105 -7.09 0.33 0.11
CA GLN A 105 -6.56 -0.78 -0.68
C GLN A 105 -5.35 -1.50 -0.06
N ALA A 106 -4.78 -1.05 1.07
CA ALA A 106 -3.56 -1.66 1.63
C ALA A 106 -3.70 -3.17 1.89
N SER A 107 -4.83 -3.59 2.46
CA SER A 107 -5.09 -5.01 2.72
C SER A 107 -5.18 -5.83 1.44
N ARG A 108 -5.72 -5.25 0.36
CA ARG A 108 -5.88 -5.93 -0.93
C ARG A 108 -4.54 -6.08 -1.64
N GLU A 109 -3.74 -5.01 -1.68
CA GLU A 109 -2.43 -5.05 -2.33
C GLU A 109 -1.45 -5.97 -1.59
N TRP A 110 -1.52 -6.02 -0.25
CA TRP A 110 -0.78 -7.03 0.50
C TRP A 110 -1.24 -8.45 0.17
N ASN A 111 -2.55 -8.72 0.14
CA ASN A 111 -3.05 -10.07 -0.15
C ASN A 111 -2.61 -10.56 -1.54
N LYS A 112 -2.70 -9.70 -2.58
CA LYS A 112 -2.17 -10.02 -3.92
C LYS A 112 -0.68 -10.33 -3.88
N ARG A 113 0.11 -9.48 -3.22
CA ARG A 113 1.56 -9.66 -3.07
C ARG A 113 1.89 -10.99 -2.40
N PHE A 114 1.16 -11.33 -1.34
CA PHE A 114 1.36 -12.56 -0.59
C PHE A 114 1.00 -13.80 -1.42
N ASP A 115 -0.14 -13.77 -2.11
CA ASP A 115 -0.57 -14.82 -3.04
C ASP A 115 0.47 -15.07 -4.14
N GLU A 116 1.02 -14.01 -4.75
CA GLU A 116 2.09 -14.11 -5.74
C GLU A 116 3.37 -14.76 -5.17
N GLU A 117 3.76 -14.46 -3.94
CA GLU A 117 4.95 -15.04 -3.32
C GLU A 117 4.74 -16.51 -2.95
N ILE A 118 3.62 -16.83 -2.32
CA ILE A 118 3.30 -18.18 -1.87
C ILE A 118 3.19 -19.14 -3.06
N LYS A 119 2.67 -18.67 -4.19
CA LYS A 119 2.68 -19.44 -5.45
C LYS A 119 4.08 -19.80 -5.94
N LYS A 120 5.09 -18.95 -5.70
CA LYS A 120 6.49 -19.27 -6.05
C LYS A 120 7.06 -20.42 -5.22
N PHE A 121 6.51 -20.64 -4.03
CA PHE A 121 6.87 -21.78 -3.18
C PHE A 121 6.07 -23.06 -3.49
N GLY A 122 5.21 -23.04 -4.52
CA GLY A 122 4.47 -24.22 -4.98
C GLY A 122 3.11 -24.44 -4.31
N PHE A 123 2.65 -23.48 -3.51
CA PHE A 123 1.29 -23.48 -2.97
C PHE A 123 0.29 -23.01 -4.04
N ILE A 124 -0.92 -23.57 -4.04
CA ILE A 124 -1.96 -23.39 -5.07
C ILE A 124 -3.15 -22.63 -4.50
#